data_AF-A0A662J7F1-F1
#
_entry.id   AF-A0A662J7F1-F1
#
_cell.length_a   1.000
_cell.length_b   1.000
_cell.length_c   1.000
_cell.angle_alpha   90.00
_cell.angle_beta   90.00
_cell.angle_gamma   90.00
#
_symmetry.space_group_name_H-M   'P 1'
#
loop_
_entity.id
_entity.type
_entity.pdbx_description
1 polymer ?
#
loop_
_entity_poly.entity_id
_entity_poly.type
_entity_poly.pdbx_seq_one_letter_code
_entity_poly.pdbx_strand_id
1 'polypeptide(L)'
;AEKLALRSIAEAAGVSPKVVEDELKREGDIGKAAEIVLSKPKAVSLLAFMGGEAKREPLTVQRVYETLDKIAKASGEGAQEAKISLLTGLLKEATPKEARYIVRTVTGKLRLGIADMTILDALAISFCGGKEARPLVERAYNLSSDLGTVAKVAATEGLEGLKKFKITVGKPIRPMLAERLPTPEEVLAKLGGRCIAEYKYDGERIQAHKRGGEVMLFSRRLENITHHYPDACDLLRRAVKAEEAIIECECVAVDPDTGELRPFQELMHRRRKYGIEEAMKMFPVSLFVFDILYVDGQDLTLQPYPVRRESLMKIIEESDRIRVAEYRLVEDPKELEKFFEEAVADGCEGVVCKSLQPNSVYQAGARGWLWIKLKRSYQAKMRDTVDLVPIGAFYGRGKRAGTYGALLLAAYDPDTDTFKTVSKCGSGFSDEELARLPELFKPYVIPHQHPRVDSRAKPDVWFVPALVAEILGDEITLSPMATAAMGVIREGAGLSIRFPRFIRWRDDKAPEDATTVKELLEMYRSQLKKIEAEEEKL
;
A
#
# COMPACT_ATOMS: atom_id res chain seq x y z
N ALA A 1 2.61 -3.52 18.47
CA ALA A 1 2.43 -4.98 18.36
C ALA A 1 3.66 -5.75 18.85
N GLU A 2 4.83 -5.64 18.19
CA GLU A 2 6.02 -6.45 18.51
C GLU A 2 6.49 -6.35 19.97
N LYS A 3 6.54 -5.14 20.56
CA LYS A 3 6.86 -4.96 21.99
C LYS A 3 5.90 -5.66 22.95
N LEU A 4 4.59 -5.66 22.65
CA LEU A 4 3.57 -6.32 23.48
C LEU A 4 3.67 -7.84 23.36
N ALA A 5 3.92 -8.35 22.15
CA ALA A 5 4.17 -9.77 21.91
C ALA A 5 5.44 -10.25 22.63
N LEU A 6 6.52 -9.47 22.58
CA LEU A 6 7.77 -9.75 23.29
C LEU A 6 7.54 -9.88 24.81
N ARG A 7 6.79 -8.94 25.40
CA ARG A 7 6.41 -9.00 26.82
C ARG A 7 5.55 -10.23 27.13
N SER A 8 4.58 -10.56 26.27
CA SER A 8 3.72 -11.74 26.46
C SER A 8 4.50 -13.06 26.40
N ILE A 9 5.51 -13.15 25.51
CA ILE A 9 6.42 -14.30 25.43
C ILE A 9 7.25 -14.41 26.72
N ALA A 10 7.81 -13.29 27.18
CA ALA A 10 8.61 -13.25 28.40
C ALA A 10 7.79 -13.71 29.63
N GLU A 11 6.56 -13.21 29.78
CA GLU A 11 5.63 -13.60 30.84
C GLU A 11 5.18 -15.08 30.73
N ALA A 12 4.97 -15.59 29.50
CA ALA A 12 4.58 -16.99 29.29
C ALA A 12 5.72 -17.98 29.59
N ALA A 13 6.97 -17.57 29.34
CA ALA A 13 8.16 -18.38 29.59
C ALA A 13 8.76 -18.18 30.99
N GLY A 14 8.38 -17.11 31.71
CA GLY A 14 8.95 -16.76 33.01
C GLY A 14 10.39 -16.25 32.92
N VAL A 15 10.73 -15.52 31.85
CA VAL A 15 12.08 -14.97 31.60
C VAL A 15 12.03 -13.44 31.51
N SER A 16 13.19 -12.78 31.54
CA SER A 16 13.25 -11.33 31.32
C SER A 16 12.99 -10.98 29.85
N PRO A 17 12.38 -9.81 29.56
CA PRO A 17 12.16 -9.33 28.19
C PRO A 17 13.43 -9.30 27.33
N LYS A 18 14.59 -9.03 27.95
CA LYS A 18 15.90 -8.97 27.26
C LYS A 18 16.25 -10.30 26.59
N VAL A 19 15.94 -11.43 27.21
CA VAL A 19 16.19 -12.77 26.62
C VAL A 19 15.43 -12.93 25.30
N VAL A 20 14.19 -12.45 25.23
CA VAL A 20 13.38 -12.52 24.01
C VAL A 20 13.87 -11.52 22.96
N GLU A 21 14.33 -10.34 23.38
CA GLU A 21 14.88 -9.32 22.49
C GLU A 21 16.17 -9.78 21.80
N ASP A 22 17.08 -10.39 22.55
CA ASP A 22 18.35 -10.90 22.03
C ASP A 22 18.10 -12.04 21.02
N GLU A 23 17.16 -12.92 21.33
CA GLU A 23 16.73 -13.98 20.43
C GLU A 23 16.04 -13.43 19.17
N LEU A 24 15.20 -12.39 19.30
CA LEU A 24 14.60 -11.71 18.15
C LEU A 24 15.65 -11.07 17.23
N LYS A 25 16.67 -10.42 17.80
CA LYS A 25 17.77 -9.83 17.01
C LYS A 25 18.52 -10.89 16.22
N ARG A 26 18.77 -12.05 16.83
CA ARG A 26 19.46 -13.17 16.19
C ARG A 26 18.64 -13.79 15.05
N GLU A 27 17.38 -14.11 15.30
CA GLU A 27 16.54 -14.85 14.35
C GLU A 27 15.88 -13.94 13.30
N GLY A 28 15.75 -12.63 13.59
CA GLY A 28 14.99 -11.69 12.78
C GLY A 28 13.49 -12.04 12.70
N ASP A 29 13.00 -12.90 13.59
CA ASP A 29 11.62 -13.39 13.64
C ASP A 29 11.14 -13.65 15.07
N ILE A 30 10.17 -12.84 15.51
CA ILE A 30 9.60 -12.95 16.85
C ILE A 30 8.85 -14.26 17.08
N GLY A 31 8.31 -14.89 16.03
CA GLY A 31 7.73 -16.22 16.16
C GLY A 31 8.79 -17.28 16.44
N LYS A 32 9.94 -17.22 15.75
CA LYS A 32 11.02 -18.18 15.97
C LYS A 32 11.66 -17.99 17.35
N ALA A 33 11.81 -16.74 17.78
CA ALA A 33 12.22 -16.42 19.14
C ALA A 33 11.24 -16.98 20.19
N ALA A 34 9.93 -16.83 19.97
CA ALA A 34 8.92 -17.41 20.86
C ALA A 34 9.03 -18.93 20.98
N GLU A 35 9.21 -19.64 19.85
CA GLU A 35 9.41 -21.08 19.87
C GLU A 35 10.63 -21.49 20.68
N ILE A 36 11.78 -20.85 20.44
CA ILE A 36 13.05 -21.18 21.11
C ILE A 36 12.96 -20.89 22.61
N VAL A 37 12.39 -19.75 22.99
CA VAL A 37 12.26 -19.36 24.39
C VAL A 37 11.28 -20.27 25.12
N LEU A 38 10.15 -20.63 24.51
CA LEU A 38 9.12 -21.48 25.12
C LEU A 38 9.46 -22.97 25.06
N SER A 39 10.43 -23.40 24.25
CA SER A 39 10.94 -24.78 24.26
C SER A 39 11.90 -25.05 25.41
N LYS A 40 12.42 -24.02 26.09
CA LYS A 40 13.33 -24.20 27.22
C LYS A 40 12.57 -24.80 28.42
N PRO A 41 13.19 -25.73 29.18
CA PRO A 41 12.56 -26.33 30.35
C PRO A 41 12.11 -25.23 31.33
N LYS A 42 10.83 -25.28 31.73
CA LYS A 42 10.34 -24.42 32.81
C LYS A 42 10.88 -24.97 34.14
N ALA A 43 11.20 -24.08 35.09
CA ALA A 43 11.45 -24.50 36.47
C ALA A 43 10.24 -25.33 36.95
N VAL A 44 10.51 -26.53 37.49
CA VAL A 44 9.48 -27.49 37.89
C VAL A 44 8.58 -26.83 38.93
N SER A 45 7.28 -26.67 38.61
CA SER A 45 6.32 -26.18 39.58
C SER A 45 6.10 -27.24 40.68
N LEU A 46 5.89 -26.81 41.93
CA LEU A 46 5.59 -27.71 43.06
C LEU A 46 4.46 -28.69 42.75
N LEU A 47 3.48 -28.29 41.91
CA LEU A 47 2.37 -29.11 41.46
C LEU A 47 2.80 -30.29 40.56
N ALA A 48 3.80 -30.07 39.70
CA ALA A 48 4.38 -31.11 38.85
C ALA A 48 5.25 -32.08 39.68
N PHE A 49 5.81 -31.60 40.79
CA PHE A 49 6.53 -32.43 41.77
C PHE A 49 5.58 -33.34 42.57
N MET A 50 4.31 -32.92 42.74
CA MET A 50 3.26 -33.69 43.45
C MET A 50 2.48 -34.67 42.54
N GLY A 51 3.00 -35.01 41.35
CA GLY A 51 2.41 -36.01 40.46
C GLY A 51 1.19 -35.53 39.67
N GLY A 52 0.87 -34.23 39.72
CA GLY A 52 -0.18 -33.63 38.90
C GLY A 52 0.35 -33.27 37.51
N GLU A 53 0.43 -34.23 36.59
CA GLU A 53 0.49 -33.90 35.17
C GLU A 53 -0.87 -33.34 34.74
N ALA A 54 -1.01 -32.01 34.79
CA ALA A 54 -2.13 -31.35 34.14
C ALA A 54 -2.05 -31.66 32.63
N LYS A 55 -2.87 -32.62 32.17
CA LYS A 55 -3.06 -32.92 30.75
C LYS A 55 -3.40 -31.60 30.06
N ARG A 56 -2.46 -31.06 29.28
CA ARG A 56 -2.73 -29.87 28.48
C ARG A 56 -3.71 -30.27 27.39
N GLU A 57 -4.91 -29.71 27.44
CA GLU A 57 -5.82 -29.83 26.30
C GLU A 57 -5.17 -29.13 25.10
N PRO A 58 -5.10 -29.79 23.93
CA PRO A 58 -4.58 -29.17 22.73
C PRO A 58 -5.38 -27.92 22.35
N LEU A 59 -4.69 -26.89 21.85
CA LEU A 59 -5.36 -25.69 21.36
C LEU A 59 -6.27 -26.03 20.17
N THR A 60 -7.52 -25.55 20.22
CA THR A 60 -8.44 -25.63 19.08
C THR A 60 -8.38 -24.35 18.25
N VAL A 61 -8.68 -24.44 16.94
CA VAL A 61 -8.75 -23.27 16.05
C VAL A 61 -9.76 -22.24 16.58
N GLN A 62 -10.90 -22.70 17.08
CA GLN A 62 -11.92 -21.85 17.68
C GLN A 62 -11.38 -21.07 18.89
N ARG A 63 -10.73 -21.77 19.83
CA ARG A 63 -10.13 -21.14 21.02
C ARG A 63 -9.10 -20.08 20.65
N VAL A 64 -8.23 -20.37 19.69
CA VAL A 64 -7.24 -19.42 19.17
C VAL A 64 -7.96 -18.22 18.55
N TYR A 65 -8.89 -18.44 17.61
CA TYR A 65 -9.59 -17.37 16.91
C TYR A 65 -10.35 -16.44 17.87
N GLU A 66 -11.16 -16.98 18.77
CA GLU A 66 -11.93 -16.20 19.74
C GLU A 66 -11.03 -15.38 20.66
N THR A 67 -9.88 -15.92 21.05
CA THR A 67 -8.92 -15.20 21.89
C THR A 67 -8.27 -14.05 21.10
N LEU A 68 -7.88 -14.29 19.84
CA LEU A 68 -7.34 -13.24 18.97
C LEU A 68 -8.37 -12.16 18.64
N ASP A 69 -9.64 -12.52 18.45
CA ASP A 69 -10.74 -11.57 18.23
C ASP A 69 -10.97 -10.69 19.48
N LYS A 70 -10.94 -11.28 20.69
CA LYS A 70 -10.96 -10.51 21.95
C LYS A 70 -9.78 -9.53 22.05
N ILE A 71 -8.57 -9.96 21.68
CA ILE A 71 -7.37 -9.09 21.63
C ILE A 71 -7.58 -7.92 20.64
N ALA A 72 -8.18 -8.19 19.47
CA ALA A 72 -8.44 -7.18 18.46
C ALA A 72 -9.47 -6.14 18.94
N LYS A 73 -10.54 -6.58 19.60
CA LYS A 73 -11.63 -5.74 20.12
C LYS A 73 -11.29 -4.96 21.39
N ALA A 74 -10.28 -5.39 22.15
CA ALA A 74 -9.86 -4.69 23.36
C ALA A 74 -9.36 -3.25 23.03
N SER A 75 -10.00 -2.26 23.65
CA SER A 75 -9.74 -0.82 23.47
C SER A 75 -10.03 -0.05 24.77
N GLY A 76 -9.55 1.19 24.87
CA GLY A 76 -9.69 2.02 26.07
C GLY A 76 -8.59 1.82 27.12
N GLU A 77 -8.83 2.33 28.32
CA GLU A 77 -7.93 2.22 29.47
C GLU A 77 -7.73 0.74 29.85
N GLY A 78 -6.50 0.34 30.18
CA GLY A 78 -6.17 -1.06 30.52
C GLY A 78 -6.13 -2.04 29.33
N ALA A 79 -6.49 -1.62 28.11
CA ALA A 79 -6.53 -2.51 26.95
C ALA A 79 -5.17 -3.14 26.60
N GLN A 80 -4.06 -2.44 26.86
CA GLN A 80 -2.73 -3.02 26.61
C GLN A 80 -2.44 -4.22 27.52
N GLU A 81 -2.74 -4.11 28.82
CA GLU A 81 -2.57 -5.20 29.78
C GLU A 81 -3.52 -6.36 29.51
N ALA A 82 -4.78 -6.07 29.12
CA ALA A 82 -5.72 -7.11 28.71
C ALA A 82 -5.21 -7.90 27.49
N LYS A 83 -4.64 -7.21 26.48
CA LYS A 83 -4.05 -7.86 25.29
C LYS A 83 -2.85 -8.74 25.66
N ILE A 84 -1.98 -8.25 26.54
CA ILE A 84 -0.84 -9.02 27.04
C ILE A 84 -1.34 -10.27 27.78
N SER A 85 -2.27 -10.11 28.73
CA SER A 85 -2.82 -11.22 29.52
C SER A 85 -3.45 -12.31 28.65
N LEU A 86 -4.30 -11.93 27.69
CA LEU A 86 -4.93 -12.86 26.75
C LEU A 86 -3.90 -13.62 25.91
N LEU A 87 -2.88 -12.92 25.38
CA LEU A 87 -1.83 -13.54 24.57
C LEU A 87 -0.94 -14.45 25.45
N THR A 88 -0.56 -14.00 26.64
CA THR A 88 0.22 -14.79 27.61
C THR A 88 -0.51 -16.08 27.99
N GLY A 89 -1.82 -16.04 28.22
CA GLY A 89 -2.65 -17.21 28.48
C GLY A 89 -2.59 -18.22 27.33
N LEU A 90 -2.81 -17.74 26.11
CA LEU A 90 -2.76 -18.57 24.91
C LEU A 90 -1.37 -19.20 24.68
N LEU A 91 -0.29 -18.45 24.95
CA LEU A 91 1.09 -18.95 24.80
C LEU A 91 1.51 -19.93 25.89
N LYS A 92 0.89 -19.90 27.07
CA LYS A 92 1.14 -20.89 28.14
C LYS A 92 0.56 -22.26 27.80
N GLU A 93 -0.56 -22.28 27.08
CA GLU A 93 -1.24 -23.48 26.59
C GLU A 93 -0.57 -24.04 25.31
N ALA A 94 -0.03 -23.17 24.46
CA ALA A 94 0.59 -23.53 23.19
C ALA A 94 1.85 -24.42 23.34
N THR A 95 2.00 -25.37 22.41
CA THR A 95 3.30 -25.98 22.09
C THR A 95 4.25 -24.93 21.50
N PRO A 96 5.59 -25.14 21.54
CA PRO A 96 6.55 -24.19 20.97
C PRO A 96 6.27 -23.84 19.50
N LYS A 97 5.86 -24.83 18.69
CA LYS A 97 5.53 -24.63 17.28
C LYS A 97 4.23 -23.83 17.09
N GLU A 98 3.20 -24.07 17.90
CA GLU A 98 1.98 -23.26 17.87
C GLU A 98 2.27 -21.81 18.27
N ALA A 99 3.06 -21.61 19.33
CA ALA A 99 3.48 -20.28 19.78
C ALA A 99 4.17 -19.48 18.66
N ARG A 100 5.01 -20.13 17.84
CA ARG A 100 5.61 -19.51 16.64
C ARG A 100 4.55 -18.86 15.76
N TYR A 101 3.51 -19.62 15.40
CA TYR A 101 2.49 -19.16 14.45
C TYR A 101 1.47 -18.21 15.07
N ILE A 102 1.12 -18.39 16.34
CA ILE A 102 0.29 -17.45 17.10
C ILE A 102 0.98 -16.08 17.14
N VAL A 103 2.26 -16.05 17.55
CA VAL A 103 3.05 -14.82 17.62
C VAL A 103 3.24 -14.16 16.25
N ARG A 104 3.51 -14.96 15.21
CA ARG A 104 3.56 -14.44 13.84
C ARG A 104 2.23 -13.87 13.38
N THR A 105 1.10 -14.44 13.80
CA THR A 105 -0.25 -13.94 13.47
C THR A 105 -0.50 -12.58 14.12
N VAL A 106 -0.32 -12.46 15.44
CA VAL A 106 -0.58 -11.19 16.17
C VAL A 106 0.39 -10.07 15.83
N THR A 107 1.56 -10.40 15.28
CA THR A 107 2.52 -9.41 14.77
C THR A 107 2.38 -9.10 13.29
N GLY A 108 1.45 -9.75 12.57
CA GLY A 108 1.20 -9.54 11.15
C GLY A 108 2.32 -10.08 10.24
N LYS A 109 3.07 -11.09 10.69
CA LYS A 109 4.27 -11.64 10.03
C LYS A 109 4.20 -13.17 9.89
N LEU A 110 3.12 -13.73 9.36
CA LEU A 110 2.89 -15.18 9.17
C LEU A 110 3.97 -15.89 8.34
N ARG A 111 4.51 -15.23 7.30
CA ARG A 111 5.63 -15.73 6.48
C ARG A 111 5.40 -17.11 5.85
N LEU A 112 4.16 -17.41 5.46
CA LEU A 112 3.81 -18.67 4.81
C LEU A 112 4.02 -18.64 3.29
N GLY A 113 4.19 -17.45 2.70
CA GLY A 113 4.23 -17.32 1.24
C GLY A 113 2.90 -17.59 0.55
N ILE A 114 1.83 -17.76 1.32
CA ILE A 114 0.45 -17.90 0.83
C ILE A 114 -0.27 -16.57 0.94
N ALA A 115 -1.18 -16.33 0.01
CA ALA A 115 -2.12 -15.21 0.02
C ALA A 115 -3.49 -15.72 -0.45
N ASP A 116 -4.47 -14.81 -0.54
CA ASP A 116 -5.84 -15.14 -0.92
C ASP A 116 -5.91 -16.03 -2.17
N MET A 117 -5.14 -15.71 -3.22
CA MET A 117 -5.13 -16.48 -4.48
C MET A 117 -4.77 -17.96 -4.29
N THR A 118 -3.84 -18.26 -3.38
CA THR A 118 -3.47 -19.64 -3.01
C THR A 118 -4.62 -20.34 -2.28
N ILE A 119 -5.37 -19.60 -1.46
CA ILE A 119 -6.54 -20.14 -0.76
C ILE A 119 -7.67 -20.39 -1.76
N LEU A 120 -7.86 -19.53 -2.77
CA LEU A 120 -8.85 -19.77 -3.82
C LEU A 120 -8.56 -21.06 -4.61
N ASP A 121 -7.27 -21.34 -4.91
CA ASP A 121 -6.86 -22.62 -5.52
C ASP A 121 -7.23 -23.81 -4.62
N ALA A 122 -6.94 -23.70 -3.32
CA ALA A 122 -7.28 -24.73 -2.35
C ALA A 122 -8.81 -24.94 -2.24
N LEU A 123 -9.60 -23.86 -2.21
CA LEU A 123 -11.07 -23.96 -2.17
C LEU A 123 -11.63 -24.63 -3.43
N ALA A 124 -11.08 -24.32 -4.60
CA ALA A 124 -11.47 -24.95 -5.86
C ALA A 124 -11.22 -26.47 -5.83
N ILE A 125 -10.03 -26.87 -5.39
CA ILE A 125 -9.62 -28.28 -5.31
C ILE A 125 -10.40 -29.03 -4.22
N SER A 126 -10.48 -28.47 -3.02
CA SER A 126 -11.02 -29.16 -1.84
C SER A 126 -12.55 -29.24 -1.84
N PHE A 127 -13.24 -28.23 -2.39
CA PHE A 127 -14.71 -28.12 -2.25
C PHE A 127 -15.47 -28.01 -3.57
N CYS A 128 -14.80 -27.74 -4.70
CA CYS A 128 -15.47 -27.46 -5.97
C CYS A 128 -15.13 -28.44 -7.10
N GLY A 129 -14.55 -29.60 -6.78
CA GLY A 129 -14.31 -30.68 -7.73
C GLY A 129 -13.04 -30.56 -8.57
N GLY A 130 -12.19 -29.53 -8.35
CA GLY A 130 -10.88 -29.43 -8.99
C GLY A 130 -10.48 -28.02 -9.41
N LYS A 131 -9.30 -27.91 -10.03
CA LYS A 131 -8.72 -26.62 -10.45
C LYS A 131 -9.56 -25.89 -11.49
N GLU A 132 -10.35 -26.59 -12.30
CA GLU A 132 -11.24 -25.97 -13.30
C GLU A 132 -12.31 -25.05 -12.69
N ALA A 133 -12.65 -25.24 -11.41
CA ALA A 133 -13.58 -24.37 -10.68
C ALA A 133 -12.94 -23.02 -10.27
N ARG A 134 -11.62 -22.87 -10.41
CA ARG A 134 -10.87 -21.73 -9.92
C ARG A 134 -11.36 -20.36 -10.44
N PRO A 135 -11.75 -20.19 -11.71
CA PRO A 135 -12.30 -18.91 -12.20
C PRO A 135 -13.61 -18.53 -11.51
N LEU A 136 -14.46 -19.51 -11.17
CA LEU A 136 -15.74 -19.26 -10.50
C LEU A 136 -15.54 -18.87 -9.03
N VAL A 137 -14.63 -19.56 -8.34
CA VAL A 137 -14.21 -19.22 -6.97
C VAL A 137 -13.61 -17.81 -6.94
N GLU A 138 -12.78 -17.46 -7.93
CA GLU A 138 -12.24 -16.11 -8.07
C GLU A 138 -13.33 -15.08 -8.27
N ARG A 139 -14.29 -15.35 -9.17
CA ARG A 139 -15.39 -14.44 -9.42
C ARG A 139 -16.16 -14.14 -8.14
N ALA A 140 -16.53 -15.17 -7.37
CA ALA A 140 -17.22 -14.99 -6.10
C ALA A 140 -16.40 -14.16 -5.09
N TYR A 141 -15.09 -14.38 -5.04
CA TYR A 141 -14.19 -13.58 -4.21
C TYR A 141 -14.08 -12.13 -4.69
N ASN A 142 -13.94 -11.91 -6.00
CA ASN A 142 -13.83 -10.60 -6.58
C ASN A 142 -15.10 -9.76 -6.39
N LEU A 143 -16.28 -10.39 -6.33
CA LEU A 143 -17.56 -9.70 -6.10
C LEU A 143 -17.90 -9.41 -4.64
N SER A 144 -17.30 -10.12 -3.67
CA SER A 144 -17.60 -9.95 -2.24
C SER A 144 -16.44 -9.42 -1.42
N SER A 145 -15.21 -9.61 -1.91
CA SER A 145 -13.95 -9.39 -1.20
C SER A 145 -13.88 -10.06 0.18
N ASP A 146 -14.68 -11.10 0.39
CA ASP A 146 -14.82 -11.81 1.65
C ASP A 146 -14.55 -13.29 1.43
N LEU A 147 -13.29 -13.66 1.67
CA LEU A 147 -12.81 -15.03 1.54
C LEU A 147 -13.54 -15.99 2.50
N GLY A 148 -13.99 -15.51 3.66
CA GLY A 148 -14.75 -16.30 4.63
C GLY A 148 -16.13 -16.66 4.11
N THR A 149 -16.85 -15.68 3.53
CA THR A 149 -18.13 -15.93 2.86
C THR A 149 -17.95 -16.93 1.70
N VAL A 150 -16.94 -16.74 0.84
CA VAL A 150 -16.69 -17.64 -0.30
C VAL A 150 -16.32 -19.05 0.17
N ALA A 151 -15.45 -19.17 1.18
CA ALA A 151 -15.08 -20.46 1.77
C ALA A 151 -16.29 -21.17 2.37
N LYS A 152 -17.19 -20.45 3.05
CA LYS A 152 -18.43 -21.01 3.59
C LYS A 152 -19.33 -21.56 2.48
N VAL A 153 -19.58 -20.78 1.43
CA VAL A 153 -20.43 -21.21 0.30
C VAL A 153 -19.79 -22.42 -0.40
N ALA A 154 -18.48 -22.36 -0.69
CA ALA A 154 -17.78 -23.49 -1.30
C ALA A 154 -17.89 -24.76 -0.43
N ALA A 155 -17.64 -24.67 0.87
CA ALA A 155 -17.65 -25.82 1.77
C ALA A 155 -19.04 -26.41 2.03
N THR A 156 -20.11 -25.61 1.97
CA THR A 156 -21.47 -26.06 2.30
C THR A 156 -22.35 -26.33 1.09
N GLU A 157 -22.12 -25.65 -0.03
CA GLU A 157 -22.93 -25.72 -1.26
C GLU A 157 -22.13 -26.12 -2.50
N GLY A 158 -20.80 -26.20 -2.40
CA GLY A 158 -19.92 -26.58 -3.50
C GLY A 158 -19.97 -25.60 -4.69
N LEU A 159 -19.73 -26.15 -5.88
CA LEU A 159 -19.70 -25.38 -7.14
C LEU A 159 -21.06 -24.73 -7.46
N GLU A 160 -22.17 -25.40 -7.15
CA GLU A 160 -23.52 -24.89 -7.45
C GLU A 160 -23.88 -23.65 -6.63
N GLY A 161 -23.43 -23.58 -5.37
CA GLY A 161 -23.57 -22.36 -4.56
C GLY A 161 -22.79 -21.19 -5.16
N LEU A 162 -21.56 -21.44 -5.63
CA LEU A 162 -20.73 -20.40 -6.25
C LEU A 162 -21.29 -19.91 -7.60
N LYS A 163 -21.98 -20.76 -8.38
CA LYS A 163 -22.66 -20.34 -9.61
C LYS A 163 -23.80 -19.34 -9.34
N LYS A 164 -24.41 -19.42 -8.16
CA LYS A 164 -25.49 -18.54 -7.70
C LYS A 164 -24.98 -17.32 -6.94
N PHE A 165 -23.66 -17.15 -6.82
CA PHE A 165 -23.07 -16.05 -6.06
C PHE A 165 -23.33 -14.71 -6.75
N LYS A 166 -23.99 -13.80 -6.03
CA LYS A 166 -24.40 -12.49 -6.53
C LYS A 166 -23.69 -11.36 -5.79
N ILE A 167 -23.61 -10.22 -6.46
CA ILE A 167 -23.26 -8.95 -5.83
C ILE A 167 -24.23 -8.68 -4.67
N THR A 168 -23.71 -8.15 -3.56
CA THR A 168 -24.51 -7.75 -2.40
C THR A 168 -24.07 -6.35 -1.98
N VAL A 169 -25.01 -5.40 -1.93
CA VAL A 169 -24.72 -4.03 -1.48
C VAL A 169 -24.22 -4.04 -0.03
N GLY A 170 -23.12 -3.34 0.24
CA GLY A 170 -22.40 -3.36 1.51
C GLY A 170 -21.23 -4.34 1.56
N LYS A 171 -21.05 -5.19 0.54
CA LYS A 171 -19.84 -6.00 0.36
C LYS A 171 -19.05 -5.47 -0.85
N PRO A 172 -17.84 -4.91 -0.64
CA PRO A 172 -17.11 -4.26 -1.71
C PRO A 172 -16.63 -5.26 -2.77
N ILE A 173 -16.72 -4.84 -4.02
CA ILE A 173 -16.16 -5.52 -5.19
C ILE A 173 -14.69 -5.12 -5.31
N ARG A 174 -13.81 -6.07 -5.61
CA ARG A 174 -12.39 -5.77 -5.78
C ARG A 174 -12.18 -4.76 -6.92
N PRO A 175 -11.42 -3.68 -6.71
CA PRO A 175 -11.27 -2.65 -7.74
C PRO A 175 -10.52 -3.17 -8.96
N MET A 176 -10.98 -2.81 -10.17
CA MET A 176 -10.24 -3.03 -11.40
C MET A 176 -9.03 -2.09 -11.46
N LEU A 177 -7.88 -2.60 -11.91
CA LEU A 177 -6.62 -1.85 -11.98
C LEU A 177 -6.24 -1.58 -13.43
N ALA A 178 -5.66 -0.40 -13.68
CA ALA A 178 -5.14 -0.02 -14.97
C ALA A 178 -3.67 -0.45 -15.16
N GLU A 179 -3.35 -0.93 -16.36
CA GLU A 179 -1.98 -0.99 -16.86
C GLU A 179 -1.43 0.41 -17.17
N ARG A 180 -0.15 0.49 -17.52
CA ARG A 180 0.51 1.75 -17.89
C ARG A 180 1.21 1.63 -19.24
N LEU A 181 1.14 2.70 -20.03
CA LEU A 181 1.96 2.90 -21.21
C LEU A 181 2.52 4.34 -21.20
N PRO A 182 3.68 4.57 -21.82
CA PRO A 182 4.37 5.85 -21.79
C PRO A 182 3.84 6.86 -22.81
N THR A 183 3.22 6.43 -23.92
CA THR A 183 2.86 7.32 -25.03
C THR A 183 1.41 7.11 -25.52
N PRO A 184 0.77 8.16 -26.07
CA PRO A 184 -0.54 8.07 -26.70
C PRO A 184 -0.64 7.01 -27.81
N GLU A 185 0.38 6.87 -28.65
CA GLU A 185 0.39 5.95 -29.78
C GLU A 185 0.31 4.50 -29.29
N GLU A 186 1.11 4.16 -28.28
CA GLU A 186 1.09 2.82 -27.68
C GLU A 186 -0.26 2.54 -27.02
N VAL A 187 -0.85 3.54 -26.35
CA VAL A 187 -2.17 3.44 -25.72
C VAL A 187 -3.25 3.12 -26.74
N LEU A 188 -3.38 3.91 -27.80
CA LEU A 188 -4.41 3.71 -28.82
C LEU A 188 -4.19 2.41 -29.60
N ALA A 189 -2.94 2.11 -29.98
CA ALA A 189 -2.62 0.85 -30.64
C ALA A 189 -3.06 -0.35 -29.79
N LYS A 190 -2.83 -0.30 -28.47
CA LYS A 190 -3.23 -1.37 -27.55
C LYS A 190 -4.75 -1.49 -27.39
N LEU A 191 -5.48 -0.38 -27.48
CA LEU A 191 -6.94 -0.33 -27.30
C LEU A 191 -7.72 -0.54 -28.61
N GLY A 192 -7.04 -0.73 -29.74
CA GLY A 192 -7.67 -0.99 -31.04
C GLY A 192 -7.99 0.28 -31.83
N GLY A 193 -7.16 1.31 -31.69
CA GLY A 193 -7.23 2.56 -32.44
C GLY A 193 -8.12 3.64 -31.82
N ARG A 194 -8.94 3.30 -30.81
CA ARG A 194 -9.81 4.26 -30.13
C ARG A 194 -10.11 3.89 -28.69
N CYS A 195 -10.43 4.88 -27.88
CA CYS A 195 -10.80 4.70 -26.48
C CYS A 195 -11.69 5.84 -25.97
N ILE A 196 -12.26 5.65 -24.78
CA ILE A 196 -12.70 6.78 -23.96
C ILE A 196 -11.56 7.12 -23.02
N ALA A 197 -11.00 8.32 -23.15
CA ALA A 197 -10.05 8.86 -22.20
C ALA A 197 -10.81 9.65 -21.14
N GLU A 198 -10.51 9.42 -19.86
CA GLU A 198 -11.06 10.16 -18.74
C GLU A 198 -9.95 10.85 -17.95
N TYR A 199 -10.24 11.99 -17.32
CA TYR A 199 -9.31 12.63 -16.39
C TYR A 199 -8.90 11.66 -15.28
N LYS A 200 -7.59 11.60 -15.05
CA LYS A 200 -7.02 10.86 -13.94
C LYS A 200 -6.80 11.77 -12.75
N TYR A 201 -7.88 12.01 -12.02
CA TYR A 201 -7.89 12.75 -10.77
C TYR A 201 -6.87 12.22 -9.74
N ASP A 202 -6.33 13.13 -8.93
CA ASP A 202 -5.42 12.85 -7.81
C ASP A 202 -6.18 12.87 -6.47
N GLY A 203 -6.86 11.77 -6.16
CA GLY A 203 -7.71 11.69 -4.97
C GLY A 203 -7.70 10.33 -4.29
N GLU A 204 -8.75 10.10 -3.51
CA GLU A 204 -9.05 8.78 -2.96
C GLU A 204 -10.10 8.11 -3.85
N ARG A 205 -9.76 6.97 -4.45
CA ARG A 205 -10.75 6.10 -5.09
C ARG A 205 -11.73 5.56 -4.06
N ILE A 206 -12.99 5.89 -4.25
CA ILE A 206 -14.11 5.44 -3.44
C ILE A 206 -15.02 4.54 -4.26
N GLN A 207 -15.27 3.34 -3.74
CA GLN A 207 -16.40 2.52 -4.16
C GLN A 207 -17.57 2.81 -3.22
N ALA A 208 -18.60 3.45 -3.77
CA ALA A 208 -19.78 3.86 -3.05
C ALA A 208 -20.89 2.83 -3.24
N HIS A 209 -21.42 2.34 -2.13
CA HIS A 209 -22.56 1.45 -2.08
C HIS A 209 -23.75 2.24 -1.52
N LYS A 210 -24.84 2.32 -2.29
CA LYS A 210 -26.10 2.93 -1.86
C LYS A 210 -27.19 1.87 -1.75
N ARG A 211 -27.98 1.95 -0.68
CA ARG A 211 -29.23 1.21 -0.49
C ARG A 211 -30.25 2.12 0.18
N GLY A 212 -31.21 2.62 -0.58
CA GLY A 212 -32.14 3.65 -0.15
C GLY A 212 -31.40 4.89 0.34
N GLY A 213 -31.63 5.27 1.61
CA GLY A 213 -30.94 6.39 2.26
C GLY A 213 -29.56 6.04 2.86
N GLU A 214 -29.16 4.77 2.88
CA GLU A 214 -27.87 4.34 3.43
C GLU A 214 -26.78 4.42 2.35
N VAL A 215 -25.65 5.06 2.69
CA VAL A 215 -24.45 5.11 1.83
C VAL A 215 -23.26 4.60 2.62
N MET A 216 -22.53 3.66 2.02
CA MET A 216 -21.27 3.12 2.55
C MET A 216 -20.15 3.37 1.55
N LEU A 217 -19.00 3.84 2.06
CA LEU A 217 -17.85 4.18 1.25
C LEU A 217 -16.69 3.24 1.57
N PHE A 218 -16.13 2.62 0.53
CA PHE A 218 -14.97 1.77 0.64
C PHE A 218 -13.79 2.39 -0.11
N SER A 219 -12.64 2.46 0.53
CA SER A 219 -11.39 2.94 -0.09
C SER A 219 -10.89 1.96 -1.16
N ARG A 220 -9.82 2.34 -1.87
CA ARG A 220 -9.11 1.43 -2.77
C ARG A 220 -8.67 0.11 -2.13
N ARG A 221 -8.38 0.12 -0.83
CA ARG A 221 -7.99 -1.07 -0.05
C ARG A 221 -9.20 -1.80 0.57
N LEU A 222 -10.40 -1.39 0.19
CA LEU A 222 -11.68 -1.90 0.66
C LEU A 222 -11.93 -1.69 2.15
N GLU A 223 -11.21 -0.76 2.76
CA GLU A 223 -11.53 -0.31 4.12
C GLU A 223 -12.76 0.58 4.11
N ASN A 224 -13.65 0.38 5.09
CA ASN A 224 -14.81 1.22 5.29
C ASN A 224 -14.39 2.61 5.80
N ILE A 225 -14.53 3.61 4.94
CA ILE A 225 -14.15 5.00 5.17
C ILE A 225 -15.36 5.93 5.27
N THR A 226 -16.56 5.36 5.37
CA THR A 226 -17.84 6.10 5.42
C THR A 226 -17.82 7.25 6.42
N HIS A 227 -17.35 6.97 7.65
CA HIS A 227 -17.30 7.93 8.74
C HIS A 227 -16.31 9.10 8.53
N HIS A 228 -15.38 9.00 7.58
CA HIS A 228 -14.45 10.10 7.25
C HIS A 228 -15.03 11.10 6.26
N TYR A 229 -16.11 10.75 5.55
CA TYR A 229 -16.66 11.55 4.45
C TYR A 229 -18.20 11.64 4.52
N PRO A 230 -18.78 12.22 5.59
CA PRO A 230 -20.23 12.36 5.70
C PRO A 230 -20.83 13.27 4.61
N ASP A 231 -20.14 14.35 4.22
CA ASP A 231 -20.49 15.18 3.06
C ASP A 231 -20.50 14.40 1.73
N ALA A 232 -19.54 13.51 1.50
CA ALA A 232 -19.54 12.66 0.30
C ALA A 232 -20.73 11.69 0.32
N CYS A 233 -21.07 11.14 1.50
CA CYS A 233 -22.27 10.31 1.67
C CYS A 233 -23.53 11.11 1.33
N ASP A 234 -23.61 12.37 1.77
CA ASP A 234 -24.74 13.25 1.47
C ASP A 234 -24.85 13.60 -0.01
N LEU A 235 -23.73 13.91 -0.67
CA LEU A 235 -23.69 14.13 -2.12
C LEU A 235 -24.20 12.90 -2.88
N LEU A 236 -23.66 11.72 -2.57
CA LEU A 236 -24.04 10.46 -3.21
C LEU A 236 -25.51 10.10 -2.97
N ARG A 237 -26.01 10.33 -1.76
CA ARG A 237 -27.42 10.04 -1.42
C ARG A 237 -28.39 10.86 -2.27
N ARG A 238 -28.05 12.12 -2.57
CA ARG A 238 -28.88 13.04 -3.36
C ARG A 238 -28.71 12.81 -4.87
N ALA A 239 -27.49 12.60 -5.32
CA ALA A 239 -27.18 12.50 -6.74
C ALA A 239 -27.54 11.15 -7.37
N VAL A 240 -27.50 10.05 -6.61
CA VAL A 240 -27.75 8.70 -7.14
C VAL A 240 -29.25 8.37 -7.06
N LYS A 241 -29.92 8.36 -8.21
CA LYS A 241 -31.38 8.16 -8.33
C LYS A 241 -31.84 6.72 -8.04
N ALA A 242 -30.98 5.74 -8.31
CA ALA A 242 -31.27 4.32 -8.10
C ALA A 242 -31.48 3.98 -6.62
N GLU A 243 -32.33 3.01 -6.30
CA GLU A 243 -32.56 2.58 -4.92
C GLU A 243 -31.34 1.84 -4.39
N GLU A 244 -30.79 0.91 -5.19
CA GLU A 244 -29.56 0.20 -4.90
C GLU A 244 -28.52 0.41 -6.01
N ALA A 245 -27.30 0.83 -5.64
CA ALA A 245 -26.23 1.00 -6.60
C ALA A 245 -24.84 0.75 -6.01
N ILE A 246 -23.91 0.31 -6.86
CA ILE A 246 -22.48 0.31 -6.58
C ILE A 246 -21.79 1.10 -7.69
N ILE A 247 -21.25 2.25 -7.33
CA ILE A 247 -20.53 3.14 -8.25
C ILE A 247 -19.11 3.37 -7.76
N GLU A 248 -18.23 3.72 -8.68
CA GLU A 248 -16.87 4.13 -8.36
C GLU A 248 -16.65 5.60 -8.73
N CYS A 249 -16.00 6.32 -7.83
CA CYS A 249 -15.65 7.72 -8.00
C CYS A 249 -14.27 8.02 -7.41
N GLU A 250 -13.66 9.10 -7.88
CA GLU A 250 -12.52 9.71 -7.20
C GLU A 250 -13.03 10.84 -6.30
N CYS A 251 -12.64 10.81 -5.03
CA CYS A 251 -12.90 11.87 -4.07
C CYS A 251 -11.67 12.77 -3.99
N VAL A 252 -11.82 14.04 -4.38
CA VAL A 252 -10.72 14.98 -4.54
C VAL A 252 -10.97 16.19 -3.64
N ALA A 253 -9.94 16.64 -2.94
CA ALA A 253 -10.03 17.87 -2.17
C ALA A 253 -10.08 19.05 -3.16
N VAL A 254 -10.90 20.06 -2.86
CA VAL A 254 -11.01 21.25 -3.70
C VAL A 254 -10.75 22.51 -2.89
N ASP A 255 -10.35 23.56 -3.57
CA ASP A 255 -10.33 24.90 -3.00
C ASP A 255 -11.77 25.38 -2.74
N PRO A 256 -12.10 25.87 -1.53
CA PRO A 256 -13.44 26.30 -1.19
C PRO A 256 -13.91 27.54 -1.96
N ASP A 257 -12.97 28.39 -2.41
CA ASP A 257 -13.27 29.68 -3.03
C ASP A 257 -13.21 29.58 -4.56
N THR A 258 -12.23 28.86 -5.10
CA THR A 258 -12.02 28.73 -6.56
C THR A 258 -12.58 27.44 -7.14
N GLY A 259 -12.78 26.40 -6.32
CA GLY A 259 -13.18 25.07 -6.79
C GLY A 259 -12.07 24.27 -7.48
N GLU A 260 -10.85 24.80 -7.53
CA GLU A 260 -9.67 24.14 -8.11
C GLU A 260 -9.32 22.85 -7.35
N LEU A 261 -8.77 21.87 -8.08
CA LEU A 261 -8.38 20.60 -7.49
C LEU A 261 -7.13 20.76 -6.63
N ARG A 262 -7.14 20.18 -5.43
CA ARG A 262 -6.00 20.14 -4.53
C ARG A 262 -5.32 18.75 -4.55
N PRO A 263 -3.99 18.68 -4.36
CA PRO A 263 -3.27 17.42 -4.37
C PRO A 263 -3.75 16.42 -3.32
N PHE A 264 -3.56 15.12 -3.56
CA PHE A 264 -3.95 14.05 -2.64
C PHE A 264 -3.39 14.21 -1.22
N GLN A 265 -2.21 14.83 -1.07
CA GLN A 265 -1.62 15.07 0.26
C GLN A 265 -2.51 15.94 1.16
N GLU A 266 -3.23 16.91 0.59
CA GLU A 266 -4.19 17.74 1.33
C GLU A 266 -5.38 16.90 1.81
N LEU A 267 -5.86 15.97 0.97
CA LEU A 267 -6.92 15.03 1.35
C LEU A 267 -6.50 14.10 2.50
N MET A 268 -5.20 13.79 2.64
CA MET A 268 -4.72 12.95 3.75
C MET A 268 -4.90 13.62 5.12
N HIS A 269 -4.86 14.96 5.20
CA HIS A 269 -5.14 15.71 6.44
C HIS A 269 -6.60 15.61 6.89
N ARG A 270 -7.47 15.11 6.00
CA ARG A 270 -8.89 14.93 6.27
C ARG A 270 -9.21 13.63 7.00
N ARG A 271 -8.42 12.55 6.80
CA ARG A 271 -8.64 11.26 7.48
C ARG A 271 -8.33 11.35 8.98
N ARG A 272 -9.38 11.56 9.79
CA ARG A 272 -9.28 11.65 11.25
C ARG A 272 -10.50 11.05 11.96
N LYS A 273 -10.31 10.68 13.24
CA LYS A 273 -11.37 10.12 14.10
C LYS A 273 -12.19 11.21 14.83
N TYR A 274 -11.60 12.38 15.07
CA TYR A 274 -12.21 13.50 15.79
C TYR A 274 -12.06 14.79 14.98
N GLY A 275 -12.97 15.76 15.16
CA GLY A 275 -12.91 17.06 14.45
C GLY A 275 -13.21 16.95 12.96
N ILE A 276 -14.11 16.05 12.57
CA ILE A 276 -14.47 15.77 11.16
C ILE A 276 -15.13 16.98 10.51
N GLU A 277 -16.01 17.69 11.21
CA GLU A 277 -16.68 18.89 10.68
C GLU A 277 -15.68 20.00 10.33
N GLU A 278 -14.71 20.25 11.20
CA GLU A 278 -13.61 21.19 10.93
C GLU A 278 -12.80 20.75 9.70
N ALA A 279 -12.52 19.44 9.60
CA ALA A 279 -11.83 18.85 8.45
C ALA A 279 -12.56 19.10 7.14
N MET A 280 -13.90 18.94 7.14
CA MET A 280 -14.74 19.13 5.97
C MET A 280 -14.74 20.58 5.51
N LYS A 281 -14.69 21.55 6.44
CA LYS A 281 -14.62 22.98 6.12
C LYS A 281 -13.26 23.35 5.51
N MET A 282 -12.16 22.85 6.08
CA MET A 282 -10.81 23.15 5.59
C MET A 282 -10.47 22.43 4.29
N PHE A 283 -11.01 21.23 4.10
CA PHE A 283 -10.74 20.35 2.97
C PHE A 283 -12.06 19.86 2.36
N PRO A 284 -12.88 20.74 1.75
CA PRO A 284 -14.08 20.31 1.07
C PRO A 284 -13.72 19.36 -0.07
N VAL A 285 -14.64 18.45 -0.42
CA VAL A 285 -14.41 17.46 -1.47
C VAL A 285 -15.45 17.52 -2.57
N SER A 286 -14.98 17.20 -3.77
CA SER A 286 -15.80 16.91 -4.94
C SER A 286 -15.63 15.44 -5.34
N LEU A 287 -16.68 14.88 -5.93
CA LEU A 287 -16.74 13.49 -6.38
C LEU A 287 -16.80 13.42 -7.91
N PHE A 288 -15.87 12.67 -8.50
CA PHE A 288 -15.81 12.46 -9.94
C PHE A 288 -16.11 10.99 -10.24
N VAL A 289 -17.33 10.70 -10.66
CA VAL A 289 -17.86 9.34 -10.82
C VAL A 289 -17.46 8.78 -12.19
N PHE A 290 -16.90 7.57 -12.23
CA PHE A 290 -16.28 7.05 -13.45
C PHE A 290 -16.68 5.62 -13.86
N ASP A 291 -17.38 4.86 -13.00
CA ASP A 291 -17.95 3.56 -13.37
C ASP A 291 -19.15 3.18 -12.48
N ILE A 292 -19.95 2.23 -12.95
CA ILE A 292 -21.06 1.61 -12.24
C ILE A 292 -20.95 0.09 -12.38
N LEU A 293 -21.05 -0.61 -11.26
CA LEU A 293 -20.87 -2.06 -11.20
C LEU A 293 -22.20 -2.79 -10.97
N TYR A 294 -23.15 -2.11 -10.34
CA TYR A 294 -24.45 -2.66 -9.98
C TYR A 294 -25.50 -1.56 -9.88
N VAL A 295 -26.72 -1.87 -10.33
CA VAL A 295 -27.89 -0.99 -10.19
C VAL A 295 -29.17 -1.81 -10.10
N ASP A 296 -29.98 -1.59 -9.06
CA ASP A 296 -31.35 -2.12 -8.89
C ASP A 296 -31.52 -3.59 -9.33
N GLY A 297 -30.72 -4.50 -8.77
CA GLY A 297 -30.78 -5.93 -9.08
C GLY A 297 -29.87 -6.39 -10.23
N GLN A 298 -29.31 -5.47 -11.02
CA GLN A 298 -28.56 -5.79 -12.23
C GLN A 298 -27.04 -5.76 -11.97
N ASP A 299 -26.38 -6.88 -12.23
CA ASP A 299 -24.93 -7.01 -12.26
C ASP A 299 -24.39 -6.50 -13.61
N LEU A 300 -23.68 -5.37 -13.58
CA LEU A 300 -23.09 -4.76 -14.77
C LEU A 300 -21.62 -5.15 -14.97
N THR A 301 -21.01 -5.92 -14.08
CA THR A 301 -19.57 -6.21 -14.12
C THR A 301 -19.13 -6.96 -15.39
N LEU A 302 -20.01 -7.77 -15.97
CA LEU A 302 -19.78 -8.48 -17.23
C LEU A 302 -20.28 -7.70 -18.46
N GLN A 303 -20.86 -6.52 -18.28
CA GLN A 303 -21.27 -5.66 -19.38
C GLN A 303 -20.07 -4.83 -19.90
N PRO A 304 -20.01 -4.56 -21.21
CA PRO A 304 -18.97 -3.70 -21.78
C PRO A 304 -19.00 -2.29 -21.17
N TYR A 305 -17.85 -1.66 -21.01
CA TYR A 305 -17.71 -0.34 -20.41
C TYR A 305 -18.65 0.73 -21.00
N PRO A 306 -18.91 0.80 -22.33
CA PRO A 306 -19.90 1.73 -22.87
C PRO A 306 -21.31 1.59 -22.26
N VAL A 307 -21.77 0.35 -22.06
CA VAL A 307 -23.08 0.04 -21.45
C VAL A 307 -23.13 0.47 -19.99
N ARG A 308 -22.03 0.23 -19.26
CA ARG A 308 -21.90 0.68 -17.87
C ARG A 308 -21.90 2.21 -17.79
N ARG A 309 -21.12 2.89 -18.63
CA ARG A 309 -21.08 4.36 -18.67
C ARG A 309 -22.45 4.96 -18.97
N GLU A 310 -23.16 4.42 -19.95
CA GLU A 310 -24.52 4.88 -20.26
C GLU A 310 -25.47 4.69 -19.06
N SER A 311 -25.38 3.55 -18.38
CA SER A 311 -26.16 3.27 -17.17
C SER A 311 -25.81 4.24 -16.03
N LEU A 312 -24.52 4.58 -15.87
CA LEU A 312 -24.06 5.56 -14.87
C LEU A 312 -24.66 6.94 -15.14
N MET A 313 -24.57 7.43 -16.38
CA MET A 313 -25.08 8.76 -16.75
C MET A 313 -26.60 8.88 -16.56
N LYS A 314 -27.36 7.77 -16.67
CA LYS A 314 -28.81 7.77 -16.44
C LYS A 314 -29.18 7.94 -14.96
N ILE A 315 -28.33 7.49 -14.04
CA ILE A 315 -28.65 7.45 -12.60
C ILE A 315 -27.99 8.56 -11.78
N ILE A 316 -27.01 9.26 -12.33
CA ILE A 316 -26.32 10.36 -11.67
C ILE A 316 -26.98 11.69 -12.04
N GLU A 317 -27.39 12.45 -11.02
CA GLU A 317 -27.72 13.86 -11.13
C GLU A 317 -26.50 14.70 -10.76
N GLU A 318 -25.91 15.38 -11.73
CA GLU A 318 -24.72 16.19 -11.51
C GLU A 318 -25.03 17.47 -10.75
N SER A 319 -24.04 17.93 -9.98
CA SER A 319 -24.01 19.23 -9.32
C SER A 319 -22.56 19.69 -9.20
N ASP A 320 -22.33 20.90 -8.69
CA ASP A 320 -20.99 21.51 -8.61
C ASP A 320 -19.93 20.60 -7.97
N ARG A 321 -20.34 19.78 -6.99
CA ARG A 321 -19.46 18.90 -6.20
C ARG A 321 -19.60 17.41 -6.49
N ILE A 322 -20.48 17.00 -7.40
CA ILE A 322 -20.53 15.61 -7.87
C ILE A 322 -20.87 15.59 -9.35
N ARG A 323 -19.95 15.08 -10.16
CA ARG A 323 -20.06 15.04 -11.60
C ARG A 323 -19.51 13.73 -12.15
N VAL A 324 -19.90 13.36 -13.35
CA VAL A 324 -19.23 12.28 -14.08
C VAL A 324 -17.82 12.76 -14.43
N ALA A 325 -16.85 11.85 -14.39
CA ALA A 325 -15.47 12.14 -14.77
C ALA A 325 -15.39 12.73 -16.19
N GLU A 326 -14.66 13.85 -16.31
CA GLU A 326 -14.41 14.53 -17.59
C GLU A 326 -13.78 13.56 -18.57
N TYR A 327 -14.25 13.57 -19.82
CA TYR A 327 -13.92 12.52 -20.76
C TYR A 327 -14.00 12.95 -22.22
N ARG A 328 -13.27 12.23 -23.07
CA ARG A 328 -13.32 12.38 -24.53
C ARG A 328 -13.27 11.02 -25.22
N LEU A 329 -14.06 10.86 -26.28
CA LEU A 329 -13.86 9.77 -27.24
C LEU A 329 -12.65 10.17 -28.08
N VAL A 330 -11.61 9.34 -28.09
CA VAL A 330 -10.37 9.64 -28.80
C VAL A 330 -10.07 8.55 -29.81
N GLU A 331 -9.80 8.95 -31.05
CA GLU A 331 -9.45 8.06 -32.17
C GLU A 331 -8.09 8.42 -32.80
N ASP A 332 -7.43 9.47 -32.32
CA ASP A 332 -6.13 9.96 -32.81
C ASP A 332 -5.13 10.22 -31.66
N PRO A 333 -3.85 9.81 -31.78
CA PRO A 333 -2.86 10.04 -30.73
C PRO A 333 -2.64 11.51 -30.36
N LYS A 334 -2.76 12.46 -31.30
CA LYS A 334 -2.56 13.89 -30.99
C LYS A 334 -3.73 14.45 -30.19
N GLU A 335 -4.95 13.99 -30.46
CA GLU A 335 -6.11 14.33 -29.64
C GLU A 335 -5.96 13.77 -28.22
N LEU A 336 -5.40 12.57 -28.08
CA LEU A 336 -5.12 11.98 -26.76
C LEU A 336 -4.07 12.78 -26.00
N GLU A 337 -2.98 13.20 -26.67
CA GLU A 337 -1.96 14.05 -26.06
C GLU A 337 -2.56 15.39 -25.61
N LYS A 338 -3.36 16.04 -26.46
CA LYS A 338 -4.02 17.30 -26.11
C LYS A 338 -4.94 17.14 -24.90
N PHE A 339 -5.76 16.10 -24.86
CA PHE A 339 -6.65 15.85 -23.71
C PHE A 339 -5.87 15.48 -22.44
N PHE A 340 -4.71 14.83 -22.59
CA PHE A 340 -3.79 14.57 -21.50
C PHE A 340 -3.15 15.86 -20.95
N GLU A 341 -2.71 16.77 -21.82
CA GLU A 341 -2.18 18.09 -21.44
C GLU A 341 -3.25 18.95 -20.74
N GLU A 342 -4.48 18.98 -21.28
CA GLU A 342 -5.64 19.63 -20.64
C GLU A 342 -5.86 19.08 -19.22
N ALA A 343 -5.87 17.75 -19.05
CA ALA A 343 -6.04 17.13 -17.73
C ALA A 343 -4.94 17.54 -16.73
N VAL A 344 -3.69 17.62 -17.20
CA VAL A 344 -2.54 18.02 -16.37
C VAL A 344 -2.64 19.49 -15.97
N ALA A 345 -3.03 20.38 -16.90
CA ALA A 345 -3.24 21.80 -16.64
C ALA A 345 -4.34 22.03 -15.59
N ASP A 346 -5.38 21.19 -15.60
CA ASP A 346 -6.47 21.20 -14.63
C ASP A 346 -6.11 20.51 -13.29
N GLY A 347 -4.84 20.20 -13.07
CA GLY A 347 -4.35 19.64 -11.80
C GLY A 347 -4.53 18.13 -11.63
N CYS A 348 -4.86 17.38 -12.68
CA CYS A 348 -4.92 15.92 -12.64
C CYS A 348 -3.55 15.26 -12.90
N GLU A 349 -3.40 13.97 -12.56
CA GLU A 349 -2.15 13.24 -12.80
C GLU A 349 -1.90 12.88 -14.29
N GLY A 350 -2.92 13.05 -15.14
CA GLY A 350 -2.98 12.60 -16.53
C GLY A 350 -4.36 12.05 -16.89
N VAL A 351 -4.43 10.96 -17.67
CA VAL A 351 -5.68 10.34 -18.12
C VAL A 351 -5.72 8.82 -17.93
N VAL A 352 -6.93 8.26 -17.84
CA VAL A 352 -7.20 6.82 -17.92
C VAL A 352 -7.97 6.52 -19.20
N CYS A 353 -7.34 5.77 -20.09
CA CYS A 353 -7.91 5.35 -21.36
C CYS A 353 -8.60 3.99 -21.20
N LYS A 354 -9.88 3.91 -21.54
CA LYS A 354 -10.74 2.75 -21.36
C LYS A 354 -11.15 2.17 -22.72
N SER A 355 -11.00 0.86 -22.87
CA SER A 355 -11.34 0.12 -24.09
C SER A 355 -12.83 0.22 -24.41
N LEU A 356 -13.14 0.31 -25.70
CA LEU A 356 -14.51 0.28 -26.25
C LEU A 356 -14.85 -1.06 -26.91
N GLN A 357 -13.98 -2.06 -26.78
CA GLN A 357 -14.20 -3.37 -27.37
C GLN A 357 -15.34 -4.11 -26.66
N PRO A 358 -16.02 -5.06 -27.33
CA PRO A 358 -17.11 -5.84 -26.73
C PRO A 358 -16.71 -6.62 -25.47
N ASN A 359 -15.42 -6.95 -25.32
CA ASN A 359 -14.88 -7.61 -24.13
C ASN A 359 -14.43 -6.64 -23.01
N SER A 360 -14.76 -5.34 -23.10
CA SER A 360 -14.40 -4.30 -22.13
C SER A 360 -15.19 -4.41 -20.81
N VAL A 361 -15.20 -5.60 -20.23
CA VAL A 361 -15.87 -5.92 -18.96
C VAL A 361 -15.10 -5.34 -17.77
N TYR A 362 -15.73 -5.27 -16.61
CA TYR A 362 -15.07 -4.88 -15.38
C TYR A 362 -14.27 -6.04 -14.80
N GLN A 363 -12.94 -6.00 -14.94
CA GLN A 363 -12.03 -7.04 -14.45
C GLN A 363 -11.72 -6.84 -12.96
N ALA A 364 -12.69 -7.13 -12.11
CA ALA A 364 -12.59 -6.97 -10.65
C ALA A 364 -11.34 -7.65 -10.09
N GLY A 365 -10.53 -6.89 -9.33
CA GLY A 365 -9.31 -7.39 -8.68
C GLY A 365 -8.12 -7.65 -9.60
N ALA A 366 -8.26 -7.46 -10.91
CA ALA A 366 -7.21 -7.70 -11.88
C ALA A 366 -6.61 -6.40 -12.43
N ARG A 367 -5.37 -6.50 -12.90
CA ARG A 367 -4.74 -5.48 -13.75
C ARG A 367 -4.70 -6.01 -15.17
N GLY A 368 -5.24 -5.22 -16.10
CA GLY A 368 -5.33 -5.61 -17.49
C GLY A 368 -5.25 -4.41 -18.43
N TRP A 369 -5.24 -4.71 -19.72
CA TRP A 369 -5.10 -3.71 -20.79
C TRP A 369 -6.39 -3.01 -21.17
N LEU A 370 -7.52 -3.39 -20.56
CA LEU A 370 -8.80 -2.73 -20.83
C LEU A 370 -8.80 -1.29 -20.30
N TRP A 371 -8.06 -1.01 -19.23
CA TRP A 371 -7.79 0.34 -18.72
C TRP A 371 -6.29 0.59 -18.75
N ILE A 372 -5.87 1.70 -19.34
CA ILE A 372 -4.47 2.10 -19.44
C ILE A 372 -4.34 3.53 -18.93
N LYS A 373 -3.45 3.78 -17.99
CA LYS A 373 -3.18 5.12 -17.49
C LYS A 373 -1.97 5.73 -18.19
N LEU A 374 -2.14 6.96 -18.66
CA LEU A 374 -1.09 7.82 -19.21
C LEU A 374 -0.87 8.96 -18.20
N LYS A 375 0.37 9.13 -17.72
CA LYS A 375 0.69 10.06 -16.62
C LYS A 375 1.89 10.93 -16.97
N ARG A 376 1.91 12.15 -16.44
CA ARG A 376 3.08 13.07 -16.54
C ARG A 376 4.36 12.42 -16.02
N SER A 377 4.32 11.72 -14.89
CA SER A 377 5.51 11.03 -14.34
C SER A 377 6.04 9.88 -15.18
N TYR A 378 5.29 9.39 -16.18
CA TYR A 378 5.79 8.38 -17.12
C TYR A 378 6.53 9.01 -18.29
N GLN A 379 6.17 10.24 -18.63
CA GLN A 379 6.90 11.09 -19.57
C GLN A 379 8.10 11.79 -18.88
N ALA A 380 7.96 12.08 -17.58
CA ALA A 380 8.92 12.76 -16.71
C ALA A 380 9.46 11.84 -15.61
N LYS A 381 10.11 10.73 -15.99
CA LYS A 381 11.11 10.15 -15.09
C LYS A 381 12.23 11.17 -14.91
N MET A 382 12.89 11.19 -13.75
CA MET A 382 14.28 11.64 -13.70
C MET A 382 15.02 10.92 -14.84
N ARG A 383 15.36 11.64 -15.91
CA ARG A 383 16.03 11.04 -17.08
C ARG A 383 17.43 10.58 -16.69
N ASP A 384 18.01 11.29 -15.72
CA ASP A 384 19.37 11.10 -15.25
C ASP A 384 19.37 10.31 -13.94
N THR A 385 20.32 9.39 -13.81
CA THR A 385 20.60 8.72 -12.54
C THR A 385 21.45 9.62 -11.66
N VAL A 386 21.48 9.35 -10.36
CA VAL A 386 22.40 10.00 -9.42
C VAL A 386 23.30 8.95 -8.77
N ASP A 387 24.52 9.33 -8.51
CA ASP A 387 25.51 8.49 -7.84
C ASP A 387 25.52 8.86 -6.35
N LEU A 388 25.14 7.94 -5.47
CA LEU A 388 25.03 8.17 -4.03
C LEU A 388 25.91 7.22 -3.22
N VAL A 389 26.36 7.70 -2.07
CA VAL A 389 27.25 6.96 -1.15
C VAL A 389 26.43 6.24 -0.08
N PRO A 390 26.56 4.92 0.08
CA PRO A 390 25.97 4.22 1.23
C PRO A 390 26.73 4.55 2.52
N ILE A 391 26.00 5.07 3.50
CA ILE A 391 26.53 5.53 4.80
C ILE A 391 26.05 4.67 5.98
N GLY A 392 25.15 3.71 5.72
CA GLY A 392 24.68 2.74 6.70
C GLY A 392 23.65 1.78 6.13
N ALA A 393 23.22 0.81 6.94
CA ALA A 393 22.26 -0.21 6.54
C ALA A 393 21.23 -0.53 7.63
N PHE A 394 20.09 -1.06 7.20
CA PHE A 394 19.04 -1.58 8.07
C PHE A 394 18.96 -3.09 7.91
N TYR A 395 18.93 -3.86 9.00
CA TYR A 395 18.78 -5.31 8.92
C TYR A 395 17.47 -5.69 8.24
N GLY A 396 17.58 -6.66 7.34
CA GLY A 396 16.45 -7.17 6.61
C GLY A 396 15.49 -7.93 7.52
N ARG A 397 14.21 -7.88 7.16
CA ARG A 397 13.14 -8.57 7.86
C ARG A 397 12.47 -9.55 6.89
N GLY A 398 11.87 -10.61 7.42
CA GLY A 398 11.17 -11.59 6.57
C GLY A 398 12.12 -12.37 5.67
N LYS A 399 11.89 -12.35 4.34
CA LYS A 399 12.74 -13.04 3.35
C LYS A 399 14.19 -12.54 3.32
N ARG A 400 14.44 -11.32 3.82
CA ARG A 400 15.78 -10.71 3.90
C ARG A 400 16.41 -10.82 5.29
N ALA A 401 15.86 -11.65 6.18
CA ALA A 401 16.47 -11.88 7.50
C ALA A 401 17.87 -12.49 7.33
N GLY A 402 18.82 -12.03 8.15
CA GLY A 402 20.23 -12.45 8.06
C GLY A 402 21.10 -11.62 7.11
N THR A 403 20.53 -10.62 6.41
CA THR A 403 21.29 -9.65 5.58
C THR A 403 20.81 -8.21 5.81
N TYR A 404 21.32 -7.24 5.04
CA TYR A 404 20.85 -5.86 4.98
C TYR A 404 19.64 -5.74 4.05
N GLY A 405 18.52 -5.22 4.56
CA GLY A 405 17.28 -5.06 3.80
C GLY A 405 17.19 -3.75 3.02
N ALA A 406 17.97 -2.75 3.39
CA ALA A 406 18.04 -1.44 2.74
C ALA A 406 19.33 -0.70 3.15
N LEU A 407 19.82 0.15 2.26
CA LEU A 407 20.95 1.06 2.48
C LEU A 407 20.45 2.48 2.74
N LEU A 408 21.14 3.22 3.60
CA LEU A 408 20.99 4.66 3.79
C LEU A 408 21.99 5.36 2.86
N LEU A 409 21.49 6.22 1.99
CA LEU A 409 22.27 6.83 0.91
C LEU A 409 22.42 8.34 1.10
N ALA A 410 23.59 8.87 0.74
CA ALA A 410 23.95 10.26 0.88
C ALA A 410 24.56 10.84 -0.41
N ALA A 411 24.34 12.14 -0.61
CA ALA A 411 25.03 12.95 -1.61
C ALA A 411 26.23 13.66 -0.96
N TYR A 412 27.23 14.00 -1.76
CA TYR A 412 28.42 14.71 -1.27
C TYR A 412 28.20 16.22 -1.21
N ASP A 413 28.68 16.87 -0.16
CA ASP A 413 28.67 18.32 -0.01
C ASP A 413 30.12 18.82 0.04
N PRO A 414 30.66 19.34 -1.07
CA PRO A 414 32.05 19.78 -1.14
C PRO A 414 32.33 21.02 -0.27
N ASP A 415 31.32 21.82 0.07
CA ASP A 415 31.53 23.04 0.86
C ASP A 415 31.82 22.72 2.33
N THR A 416 31.28 21.61 2.83
CA THR A 416 31.47 21.15 4.21
C THR A 416 32.31 19.88 4.32
N ASP A 417 32.73 19.31 3.18
CA ASP A 417 33.35 17.99 3.07
C ASP A 417 32.56 16.89 3.82
N THR A 418 31.23 16.90 3.67
CA THR A 418 30.35 15.93 4.33
C THR A 418 29.41 15.22 3.36
N PHE A 419 28.91 14.06 3.77
CA PHE A 419 27.90 13.27 3.08
C PHE A 419 26.54 13.52 3.74
N LYS A 420 25.62 14.16 2.99
CA LYS A 420 24.29 14.53 3.45
C LYS A 420 23.27 13.48 3.01
N THR A 421 22.47 12.99 3.94
CA THR A 421 21.46 11.95 3.70
C THR A 421 20.40 12.41 2.70
N VAL A 422 20.12 11.56 1.72
CA VAL A 422 19.12 11.80 0.67
C VAL A 422 17.96 10.83 0.81
N SER A 423 18.22 9.53 0.85
CA SER A 423 17.15 8.52 0.82
C SER A 423 17.55 7.18 1.42
N LYS A 424 16.53 6.35 1.65
CA LYS A 424 16.70 4.93 2.00
C LYS A 424 16.34 4.10 0.78
N CYS A 425 17.26 3.26 0.31
CA CYS A 425 17.06 2.40 -0.85
C CYS A 425 16.99 0.92 -0.45
N GLY A 426 15.87 0.27 -0.76
CA GLY A 426 15.66 -1.16 -0.52
C GLY A 426 15.19 -1.93 -1.76
N SER A 427 15.19 -1.30 -2.93
CA SER A 427 14.72 -1.85 -4.21
C SER A 427 15.78 -1.68 -5.30
N GLY A 428 15.73 -2.53 -6.33
CA GLY A 428 16.68 -2.50 -7.45
C GLY A 428 17.80 -3.56 -7.36
N PHE A 429 18.11 -4.04 -6.16
CA PHE A 429 19.04 -5.14 -5.96
C PHE A 429 18.44 -6.50 -6.36
N SER A 430 19.22 -7.37 -7.01
CA SER A 430 18.92 -8.79 -7.07
C SER A 430 19.07 -9.45 -5.70
N ASP A 431 18.52 -10.66 -5.55
CA ASP A 431 18.66 -11.44 -4.31
C ASP A 431 20.14 -11.81 -4.04
N GLU A 432 20.94 -12.03 -5.10
CA GLU A 432 22.37 -12.30 -4.99
C GLU A 432 23.14 -11.08 -4.48
N GLU A 433 22.85 -9.88 -5.01
CA GLU A 433 23.47 -8.64 -4.56
C GLU A 433 23.12 -8.35 -3.10
N LEU A 434 21.84 -8.52 -2.70
CA LEU A 434 21.42 -8.37 -1.32
C LEU A 434 22.14 -9.31 -0.37
N ALA A 435 22.38 -10.57 -0.77
CA ALA A 435 23.09 -11.53 0.05
C ALA A 435 24.58 -11.17 0.25
N ARG A 436 25.19 -10.46 -0.71
CA ARG A 436 26.60 -10.04 -0.67
C ARG A 436 26.84 -8.75 0.13
N LEU A 437 25.82 -7.94 0.39
CA LEU A 437 25.98 -6.65 1.08
C LEU A 437 26.73 -6.74 2.41
N PRO A 438 26.44 -7.71 3.32
CA PRO A 438 27.15 -7.78 4.60
C PRO A 438 28.65 -7.99 4.45
N GLU A 439 29.08 -8.88 3.56
CA GLU A 439 30.51 -9.11 3.31
C GLU A 439 31.15 -7.95 2.53
N LEU A 440 30.45 -7.36 1.56
CA LEU A 440 30.92 -6.19 0.81
C LEU A 440 31.21 -5.00 1.74
N PHE A 441 30.32 -4.74 2.70
CA PHE A 441 30.46 -3.61 3.62
C PHE A 441 31.26 -3.92 4.88
N LYS A 442 31.60 -5.19 5.15
CA LYS A 442 32.34 -5.63 6.33
C LYS A 442 33.61 -4.82 6.63
N PRO A 443 34.45 -4.45 5.65
CA PRO A 443 35.64 -3.64 5.90
C PRO A 443 35.33 -2.20 6.34
N TYR A 444 34.12 -1.72 6.07
CA TYR A 444 33.71 -0.34 6.29
C TYR A 444 32.79 -0.17 7.49
N VAL A 445 32.44 -1.24 8.21
CA VAL A 445 31.54 -1.16 9.38
C VAL A 445 32.20 -0.38 10.51
N ILE A 446 31.45 0.59 11.07
CA ILE A 446 31.86 1.38 12.23
C ILE A 446 30.74 1.39 13.28
N PRO A 447 31.06 1.52 14.58
CA PRO A 447 30.07 1.43 15.66
C PRO A 447 29.23 2.72 15.84
N HIS A 448 29.62 3.82 15.21
CA HIS A 448 28.98 5.13 15.33
C HIS A 448 28.90 5.83 13.97
N GLN A 449 28.12 6.90 13.89
CA GLN A 449 28.06 7.75 12.71
C GLN A 449 29.46 8.31 12.38
N HIS A 450 29.86 8.23 11.11
CA HIS A 450 31.13 8.77 10.66
C HIS A 450 31.16 10.30 10.79
N PRO A 451 32.28 10.95 11.17
CA PRO A 451 32.33 12.41 11.34
C PRO A 451 31.98 13.22 10.08
N ARG A 452 32.31 12.69 8.89
CA ARG A 452 31.93 13.27 7.59
C ARG A 452 30.48 12.95 7.18
N VAL A 453 29.68 12.28 8.00
CA VAL A 453 28.28 11.94 7.66
C VAL A 453 27.32 12.80 8.46
N ASP A 454 26.36 13.41 7.77
CA ASP A 454 25.26 14.16 8.37
C ASP A 454 23.93 13.44 8.09
N SER A 455 23.37 12.82 9.13
CA SER A 455 22.13 12.06 9.07
C SER A 455 21.28 12.28 10.30
N ARG A 456 19.98 12.50 10.09
CA ARG A 456 18.95 12.41 11.14
C ARG A 456 18.45 10.98 11.33
N ALA A 457 18.62 10.11 10.33
CA ALA A 457 18.22 8.72 10.39
C ALA A 457 19.28 7.88 11.13
N LYS A 458 18.83 6.96 11.98
CA LYS A 458 19.68 6.00 12.69
C LYS A 458 19.56 4.61 12.05
N PRO A 459 20.53 4.19 11.22
CA PRO A 459 20.60 2.83 10.70
C PRO A 459 20.96 1.83 11.81
N ASP A 460 20.76 0.54 11.54
CA ASP A 460 21.17 -0.54 12.45
C ASP A 460 22.70 -0.76 12.41
N VAL A 461 23.33 -0.45 11.27
CA VAL A 461 24.77 -0.53 11.04
C VAL A 461 25.25 0.75 10.36
N TRP A 462 26.36 1.33 10.86
CA TRP A 462 27.00 2.49 10.24
C TRP A 462 28.19 2.08 9.38
N PHE A 463 28.45 2.83 8.31
CA PHE A 463 29.58 2.61 7.42
C PHE A 463 30.49 3.85 7.33
N VAL A 464 31.79 3.61 7.12
CA VAL A 464 32.70 4.60 6.54
C VAL A 464 32.26 4.85 5.09
N PRO A 465 32.05 6.11 4.65
CA PRO A 465 31.78 6.43 3.25
C PRO A 465 32.91 5.90 2.36
N ALA A 466 32.63 4.92 1.50
CA ALA A 466 33.67 4.23 0.75
C ALA A 466 33.24 3.75 -0.65
N LEU A 467 31.97 3.37 -0.81
CA LEU A 467 31.44 2.86 -2.08
C LEU A 467 30.42 3.84 -2.68
N VAL A 468 30.22 3.77 -3.99
CA VAL A 468 29.24 4.61 -4.70
C VAL A 468 28.26 3.72 -5.47
N ALA A 469 26.97 4.05 -5.37
CA ALA A 469 25.89 3.34 -6.04
C ALA A 469 25.15 4.28 -6.99
N GLU A 470 24.90 3.82 -8.21
CA GLU A 470 24.04 4.51 -9.17
C GLU A 470 22.57 4.23 -8.82
N ILE A 471 21.80 5.30 -8.65
CA ILE A 471 20.41 5.28 -8.17
C ILE A 471 19.51 5.99 -9.16
N LEU A 472 18.38 5.36 -9.47
CA LEU A 472 17.30 5.98 -10.23
C LEU A 472 16.11 6.27 -9.33
N GLY A 473 15.61 7.49 -9.39
CA GLY A 473 14.36 7.92 -8.75
C GLY A 473 13.25 8.21 -9.76
N ASP A 474 12.05 8.45 -9.24
CA ASP A 474 10.96 9.01 -10.06
C ASP A 474 11.07 10.55 -10.12
N GLU A 475 11.34 11.20 -8.98
CA GLU A 475 11.46 12.66 -8.84
C GLU A 475 12.25 13.04 -7.56
N ILE A 476 12.67 14.30 -7.45
CA ILE A 476 13.21 14.88 -6.21
C ILE A 476 12.08 15.58 -5.45
N THR A 477 11.99 15.34 -4.14
CA THR A 477 10.93 15.83 -3.24
C THR A 477 11.52 16.43 -1.97
N LEU A 478 10.73 17.24 -1.26
CA LEU A 478 11.10 17.74 0.06
C LEU A 478 10.82 16.70 1.14
N SER A 479 11.75 16.53 2.07
CA SER A 479 11.65 15.58 3.18
C SER A 479 12.22 16.16 4.48
N PRO A 480 11.51 16.03 5.61
CA PRO A 480 12.02 16.45 6.92
C PRO A 480 13.17 15.56 7.45
N MET A 481 13.38 14.39 6.84
CA MET A 481 14.35 13.38 7.27
C MET A 481 15.66 13.42 6.48
N ALA A 482 15.64 13.93 5.24
CA ALA A 482 16.85 14.11 4.44
C ALA A 482 17.59 15.35 4.91
N THR A 483 18.92 15.33 4.91
CA THR A 483 19.77 16.47 5.31
C THR A 483 20.40 17.17 4.10
N ALA A 484 20.37 16.56 2.91
CA ALA A 484 20.81 17.20 1.68
C ALA A 484 19.99 18.48 1.43
N ALA A 485 20.65 19.63 1.25
CA ALA A 485 20.04 20.94 1.07
C ALA A 485 18.98 21.30 2.16
N MET A 486 19.18 20.84 3.40
CA MET A 486 18.30 21.14 4.53
C MET A 486 18.10 22.66 4.71
N GLY A 487 16.84 23.09 4.73
CA GLY A 487 16.47 24.49 4.96
C GLY A 487 16.69 25.42 3.76
N VAL A 488 17.21 24.92 2.63
CA VAL A 488 17.53 25.75 1.46
C VAL A 488 16.29 26.10 0.65
N ILE A 489 15.38 25.13 0.43
CA ILE A 489 14.11 25.36 -0.28
C ILE A 489 12.98 25.69 0.69
N ARG A 490 12.90 24.93 1.79
CA ARG A 490 11.88 25.10 2.84
C ARG A 490 12.52 24.84 4.19
N GLU A 491 12.23 25.72 5.14
CA GLU A 491 12.69 25.56 6.52
C GLU A 491 12.26 24.19 7.09
N GLY A 492 13.20 23.48 7.71
CA GLY A 492 12.96 22.16 8.31
C GLY A 492 12.93 20.97 7.34
N ALA A 493 13.12 21.18 6.03
CA ALA A 493 13.15 20.10 5.02
C ALA A 493 14.41 20.13 4.16
N GLY A 494 14.92 18.93 3.81
CA GLY A 494 15.95 18.72 2.80
C GLY A 494 15.38 18.03 1.55
N LEU A 495 16.25 17.69 0.60
CA LEU A 495 15.90 17.02 -0.65
C LEU A 495 16.05 15.50 -0.54
N SER A 496 15.04 14.78 -1.02
CA SER A 496 14.98 13.33 -1.03
C SER A 496 14.51 12.80 -2.39
N ILE A 497 15.00 11.62 -2.75
CA ILE A 497 14.61 10.95 -4.00
C ILE A 497 13.41 10.05 -3.73
N ARG A 498 12.35 10.24 -4.51
CA ARG A 498 11.14 9.42 -4.42
C ARG A 498 11.34 8.11 -5.20
N PHE A 499 10.96 7.00 -4.56
CA PHE A 499 11.08 5.64 -5.09
C PHE A 499 12.49 5.28 -5.61
N PRO A 500 13.53 5.43 -4.77
CA PRO A 500 14.91 5.14 -5.19
C PRO A 500 15.08 3.66 -5.51
N ARG A 501 15.74 3.38 -6.62
CA ARG A 501 16.07 2.04 -7.10
C ARG A 501 17.56 1.98 -7.38
N PHE A 502 18.23 1.01 -6.78
CA PHE A 502 19.61 0.66 -7.12
C PHE A 502 19.68 0.20 -8.58
N ILE A 503 20.67 0.69 -9.31
CA ILE A 503 20.96 0.30 -10.69
C ILE A 503 22.22 -0.58 -10.72
N ARG A 504 23.34 -0.05 -10.20
CA ARG A 504 24.63 -0.76 -10.16
C ARG A 504 25.60 -0.09 -9.19
N TRP A 505 26.67 -0.79 -8.85
CA TRP A 505 27.83 -0.21 -8.18
C TRP A 505 28.68 0.61 -9.16
N ARG A 506 29.29 1.67 -8.65
CA ARG A 506 30.20 2.56 -9.38
C ARG A 506 31.61 2.38 -8.85
N ASP A 507 32.21 1.27 -9.24
CA ASP A 507 33.59 0.94 -8.87
C ASP A 507 34.60 1.92 -9.49
N ASP A 508 34.14 2.71 -10.46
CA ASP A 508 34.86 3.78 -11.14
C ASP A 508 34.77 5.15 -10.45
N LYS A 509 34.11 5.25 -9.28
CA LYS A 509 33.95 6.51 -8.54
C LYS A 509 34.38 6.41 -7.08
N ALA A 510 35.11 7.41 -6.59
CA ALA A 510 35.32 7.61 -5.17
C ALA A 510 34.08 8.27 -4.53
N PRO A 511 33.89 8.18 -3.20
CA PRO A 511 32.79 8.85 -2.50
C PRO A 511 32.68 10.35 -2.81
N GLU A 512 33.81 11.05 -2.95
CA GLU A 512 33.89 12.47 -3.28
C GLU A 512 33.46 12.79 -4.73
N ASP A 513 33.41 11.79 -5.61
CA ASP A 513 32.91 11.89 -7.01
C ASP A 513 31.40 11.60 -7.13
N ALA A 514 30.74 11.34 -5.99
CA ALA A 514 29.29 11.15 -5.94
C ALA A 514 28.55 12.43 -6.32
N THR A 515 27.28 12.28 -6.71
CA THR A 515 26.40 13.41 -6.96
C THR A 515 26.37 14.34 -5.75
N THR A 516 26.56 15.62 -6.02
CA THR A 516 26.68 16.66 -5.01
C THR A 516 25.32 17.19 -4.57
N VAL A 517 25.27 17.79 -3.39
CA VAL A 517 24.07 18.49 -2.89
C VAL A 517 23.66 19.63 -3.82
N LYS A 518 24.63 20.31 -4.46
CA LYS A 518 24.36 21.37 -5.45
C LYS A 518 23.71 20.82 -6.71
N GLU A 519 24.23 19.72 -7.26
CA GLU A 519 23.63 19.04 -8.41
C GLU A 519 22.20 18.58 -8.09
N LEU A 520 21.95 17.98 -6.91
CA LEU A 520 20.59 17.62 -6.50
C LEU A 520 19.65 18.83 -6.42
N LEU A 521 20.14 19.97 -5.94
CA LEU A 521 19.37 21.21 -5.87
C LEU A 521 19.07 21.76 -7.28
N GLU A 522 20.03 21.68 -8.19
CA GLU A 522 19.86 22.08 -9.60
C GLU A 522 18.87 21.18 -10.34
N MET A 523 18.95 19.86 -10.12
CA MET A 523 17.99 18.89 -10.65
C MET A 523 16.58 19.20 -10.14
N TYR A 524 16.43 19.48 -8.84
CA TYR A 524 15.15 19.86 -8.25
C TYR A 524 14.60 21.17 -8.80
N ARG A 525 15.43 22.21 -8.93
CA ARG A 525 15.02 23.49 -9.54
C ARG A 525 14.67 23.35 -11.01
N SER A 526 15.39 22.50 -11.74
CA SER A 526 15.10 22.21 -13.15
C SER A 526 13.80 21.44 -13.31
N GLN A 527 13.48 20.56 -12.35
CA GLN A 527 12.18 19.90 -12.26
C GLN A 527 11.07 20.95 -12.07
N LEU A 528 11.25 21.93 -11.17
CA LEU A 528 10.29 23.03 -10.96
C LEU A 528 10.16 23.96 -12.18
N LYS A 529 11.27 24.38 -12.79
CA LYS A 529 11.24 25.24 -13.98
C LYS A 529 10.61 24.57 -15.19
N LYS A 530 10.72 23.25 -15.33
CA LYS A 530 9.97 22.51 -16.36
C LYS A 530 8.49 22.49 -16.04
N ILE A 531 8.12 22.41 -14.76
CA ILE A 531 6.73 22.55 -14.33
C ILE A 531 6.20 23.94 -14.72
N GLU A 532 6.92 25.01 -14.37
CA GLU A 532 6.56 26.41 -14.65
C GLU A 532 6.60 26.76 -16.16
N ALA A 533 7.60 26.30 -16.92
CA ALA A 533 7.72 26.61 -18.35
C ALA A 533 6.79 25.77 -19.24
N GLU A 534 6.32 24.62 -18.74
CA GLU A 534 5.19 23.90 -19.34
C GLU A 534 3.88 24.64 -19.01
N GLU A 535 3.73 25.20 -17.81
CA GLU A 535 2.59 26.06 -17.42
C GLU A 535 2.54 27.42 -18.17
N GLU A 536 3.69 28.04 -18.52
CA GLU A 536 3.75 29.31 -19.28
C GLU A 536 3.64 29.13 -20.81
N LYS A 537 3.82 27.90 -21.32
CA LYS A 537 3.64 27.56 -22.76
C LYS A 537 2.23 27.03 -23.08
N LEU A 538 1.49 26.65 -22.04
CA LEU A 538 0.03 26.52 -22.02
C LEU A 538 -0.61 27.91 -22.06
#